data_AF-A0A941KDR2-F1
#
_entry.id   AF-A0A941KDR2-F1
#
_cell.length_a   1.000
_cell.length_b   1.000
_cell.length_c   1.000
_cell.angle_alpha   90.00
_cell.angle_beta   90.00
_cell.angle_gamma   90.00
#
_symmetry.space_group_name_H-M   'P 1'
#
loop_
_entity.id
_entity.type
_entity.pdbx_description
1 polymer ?
#
loop_
_entity_poly.entity_id
_entity_poly.type
_entity_poly.pdbx_seq_one_letter_code
_entity_poly.pdbx_strand_id
1 'polypeptide(L)'
;MKAWDDRGADFDDREKRLGEAVGWHEVHAAVAPERDRETFFRAVWLLSVLGYAERAGIALQEEISAWTEARNLYLPASDTPPAILEPALARFLGRFGLTHVTACDEFRTESMEVSLEALADRAKAVTFKRSMLYALHAPDPGILISGSFDGARAIIAMSDAARAIAGPERDFEVYPADPETYVDWLNPKSFFPRQP
;
A
#
# COMPACT_ATOMS: atom_id res chain seq x y z
N MET A 1 -7.65 3.96 18.31
CA MET A 1 -6.48 4.24 17.45
C MET A 1 -5.59 5.23 18.18
N LYS A 2 -4.37 4.82 18.60
CA LYS A 2 -3.41 5.75 19.22
C LYS A 2 -2.97 6.79 18.18
N ALA A 3 -2.79 8.03 18.62
CA ALA A 3 -2.27 9.08 17.76
C ALA A 3 -0.91 8.66 17.16
N TRP A 4 -0.65 9.09 15.94
CA TRP A 4 0.60 8.85 15.19
C TRP A 4 1.88 9.07 16.02
N ASP A 5 1.80 9.98 17.00
CA ASP A 5 2.86 10.47 17.89
C ASP A 5 3.32 9.47 18.98
N ASP A 6 2.53 8.42 19.29
CA ASP A 6 2.82 7.50 20.39
C ASP A 6 3.62 6.24 19.99
N ARG A 7 3.98 6.09 18.70
CA ARG A 7 4.51 4.82 18.16
C ARG A 7 6.00 4.59 18.46
N GLY A 8 6.70 5.59 18.98
CA GLY A 8 8.14 5.56 19.24
C GLY A 8 8.96 5.82 17.98
N ALA A 9 10.14 6.41 18.13
CA ALA A 9 10.98 6.85 17.02
C ALA A 9 11.55 5.69 16.15
N ASP A 10 11.44 4.45 16.61
CA ASP A 10 11.91 3.25 15.92
C ASP A 10 10.78 2.37 15.36
N PHE A 11 9.55 2.90 15.30
CA PHE A 11 8.39 2.12 14.86
C PHE A 11 8.57 1.54 13.46
N ASP A 12 8.92 2.37 12.47
CA ASP A 12 9.03 1.93 11.08
C ASP A 12 10.18 0.93 10.89
N ASP A 13 11.29 1.11 11.60
CA ASP A 13 12.40 0.15 11.62
C ASP A 13 11.97 -1.21 12.21
N ARG A 14 11.14 -1.20 13.26
CA ARG A 14 10.60 -2.42 13.87
C ARG A 14 9.55 -3.07 12.98
N GLU A 15 8.67 -2.28 12.39
CA GLU A 15 7.64 -2.70 11.44
C GLU A 15 8.29 -3.42 10.25
N LYS A 16 9.28 -2.80 9.62
CA LYS A 16 10.04 -3.37 8.50
C LYS A 16 10.74 -4.68 8.84
N ARG A 17 11.33 -4.77 10.05
CA ARG A 17 12.13 -5.93 10.46
C ARG A 17 11.30 -7.10 10.99
N LEU A 18 10.22 -6.81 11.70
CA LEU A 18 9.48 -7.79 12.50
C LEU A 18 8.04 -7.99 12.03
N GLY A 19 7.53 -7.10 11.19
CA GLY A 19 6.18 -7.19 10.66
C GLY A 19 6.02 -8.36 9.70
N GLU A 20 4.80 -8.91 9.67
CA GLU A 20 4.36 -9.83 8.65
C GLU A 20 3.20 -9.21 7.86
N ALA A 21 3.36 -9.09 6.54
CA ALA A 21 2.31 -8.57 5.68
C ALA A 21 1.27 -9.67 5.40
N VAL A 22 0.01 -9.39 5.68
CA VAL A 22 -1.12 -10.30 5.41
C VAL A 22 -1.86 -9.80 4.17
N GLY A 23 -2.21 -10.73 3.29
CA GLY A 23 -2.97 -10.44 2.08
C GLY A 23 -4.42 -10.04 2.40
N TRP A 24 -4.95 -9.03 1.72
CA TRP A 24 -6.34 -8.64 1.90
C TRP A 24 -7.32 -9.72 1.44
N HIS A 25 -6.92 -10.59 0.50
CA HIS A 25 -7.73 -11.74 0.13
C HIS A 25 -7.93 -12.71 1.30
N GLU A 26 -6.90 -12.92 2.13
CA GLU A 26 -7.00 -13.76 3.32
C GLU A 26 -7.96 -13.14 4.35
N VAL A 27 -7.82 -11.83 4.60
CA VAL A 27 -8.72 -11.11 5.50
C VAL A 27 -10.16 -11.18 4.99
N HIS A 28 -10.38 -10.96 3.69
CA HIS A 28 -11.70 -11.04 3.06
C HIS A 28 -12.32 -12.43 3.23
N ALA A 29 -11.58 -13.49 2.91
CA ALA A 29 -12.05 -14.86 3.04
C ALA A 29 -12.39 -15.25 4.49
N ALA A 30 -11.69 -14.68 5.46
CA ALA A 30 -11.89 -15.00 6.88
C ALA A 30 -12.99 -14.17 7.54
N VAL A 31 -13.20 -12.93 7.10
CA VAL A 31 -14.13 -11.99 7.74
C VAL A 31 -15.48 -11.94 7.03
N ALA A 32 -15.47 -11.88 5.69
CA ALA A 32 -16.66 -11.57 4.90
C ALA A 32 -16.69 -12.30 3.55
N PRO A 33 -16.56 -13.64 3.51
CA PRO A 33 -16.43 -14.42 2.27
C PRO A 33 -17.64 -14.29 1.34
N GLU A 34 -18.82 -13.96 1.88
CA GLU A 34 -20.06 -13.77 1.13
C GLU A 34 -20.21 -12.36 0.54
N ARG A 35 -19.37 -11.40 0.94
CA ARG A 35 -19.39 -10.04 0.42
C ARG A 35 -18.62 -9.96 -0.89
N ASP A 36 -19.12 -9.12 -1.79
CA ASP A 36 -18.34 -8.76 -2.96
C ASP A 36 -17.08 -8.00 -2.54
N ARG A 37 -16.05 -8.14 -3.38
CA ARG A 37 -14.71 -7.65 -3.10
C ARG A 37 -14.65 -6.12 -3.05
N GLU A 38 -15.45 -5.42 -3.85
CA GLU A 38 -15.46 -3.95 -3.87
C GLU A 38 -16.00 -3.39 -2.55
N THR A 39 -17.10 -3.97 -2.05
CA THR A 39 -17.65 -3.64 -0.73
C THR A 39 -16.63 -3.86 0.40
N PHE A 40 -15.91 -4.98 0.37
CA PHE A 40 -14.86 -5.27 1.34
C PHE A 40 -13.72 -4.24 1.29
N PHE A 41 -13.17 -3.99 0.10
CA PHE A 41 -12.07 -3.02 -0.04
C PHE A 41 -12.47 -1.60 0.29
N ARG A 42 -13.72 -1.22 0.00
CA ARG A 42 -14.25 0.06 0.43
C ARG A 42 -14.29 0.15 1.95
N ALA A 43 -14.72 -0.90 2.64
CA ALA A 43 -14.72 -0.91 4.11
C ALA A 43 -13.30 -0.77 4.67
N VAL A 44 -12.33 -1.50 4.12
CA VAL A 44 -10.89 -1.38 4.45
C VAL A 44 -10.39 0.05 4.25
N TRP A 45 -10.58 0.62 3.07
CA TRP A 45 -10.13 1.98 2.76
C TRP A 45 -10.72 3.02 3.71
N LEU A 46 -12.04 2.97 3.91
CA LEU A 46 -12.72 3.86 4.83
C LEU A 46 -12.13 3.70 6.25
N LEU A 47 -12.02 2.47 6.76
CA LEU A 47 -11.46 2.22 8.09
C LEU A 47 -10.04 2.80 8.23
N SER A 48 -9.18 2.54 7.25
CA SER A 48 -7.76 2.95 7.25
C SER A 48 -7.54 4.45 7.19
N VAL A 49 -8.27 5.16 6.33
CA VAL A 49 -7.94 6.57 6.01
C VAL A 49 -8.75 7.54 6.84
N LEU A 50 -10.00 7.21 7.12
CA LEU A 50 -10.94 8.18 7.66
C LEU A 50 -11.48 7.72 9.04
N GLY A 51 -11.40 6.44 9.44
CA GLY A 51 -11.89 5.93 10.75
C GLY A 51 -13.38 5.50 10.82
N TYR A 52 -14.03 5.47 11.99
CA TYR A 52 -15.41 4.93 12.11
C TYR A 52 -16.54 5.96 12.00
N ALA A 53 -16.30 7.23 12.33
CA ALA A 53 -17.37 8.21 12.47
C ALA A 53 -18.07 8.47 11.12
N GLU A 54 -19.36 8.11 11.04
CA GLU A 54 -20.29 8.41 9.93
C GLU A 54 -20.08 7.65 8.61
N ARG A 55 -19.58 6.41 8.68
CA ARG A 55 -19.26 5.61 7.49
C ARG A 55 -20.33 4.61 7.09
N ALA A 56 -20.51 4.44 5.78
CA ALA A 56 -21.15 3.25 5.26
C ALA A 56 -20.26 2.02 5.52
N GLY A 57 -20.84 0.94 6.04
CA GLY A 57 -20.12 -0.32 6.27
C GLY A 57 -19.43 -0.46 7.63
N ILE A 58 -19.79 0.34 8.64
CA ILE A 58 -19.19 0.27 10.00
C ILE A 58 -19.17 -1.15 10.57
N ALA A 59 -20.25 -1.93 10.46
CA ALA A 59 -20.29 -3.29 10.99
C ALA A 59 -19.17 -4.17 10.37
N LEU A 60 -18.97 -4.09 9.06
CA LEU A 60 -17.89 -4.81 8.38
C LEU A 60 -16.51 -4.30 8.82
N GLN A 61 -16.37 -2.99 9.07
CA GLN A 61 -15.12 -2.42 9.59
C GLN A 61 -14.81 -2.91 11.01
N GLU A 62 -15.83 -3.00 11.87
CA GLU A 62 -15.69 -3.56 13.22
C GLU A 62 -15.27 -5.04 13.16
N GLU A 63 -15.86 -5.82 12.25
CA GLU A 63 -15.47 -7.22 12.02
C GLU A 63 -14.02 -7.34 11.53
N ILE A 64 -13.60 -6.50 10.57
CA ILE A 64 -12.21 -6.43 10.09
C ILE A 64 -11.27 -6.09 11.25
N SER A 65 -11.57 -5.03 12.01
CA SER A 65 -10.75 -4.57 13.13
C SER A 65 -10.61 -5.65 14.19
N ALA A 66 -11.73 -6.26 14.62
CA ALA A 66 -11.72 -7.33 15.62
C ALA A 66 -10.89 -8.54 15.16
N TRP A 67 -11.00 -8.92 13.88
CA TRP A 67 -10.21 -10.02 13.32
C TRP A 67 -8.71 -9.71 13.30
N THR A 68 -8.33 -8.49 12.91
CA THR A 68 -6.91 -8.04 12.91
C THR A 68 -6.33 -7.96 14.32
N GLU A 69 -7.08 -7.39 15.27
CA GLU A 69 -6.67 -7.27 16.67
C GLU A 69 -6.47 -8.66 17.31
N ALA A 70 -7.38 -9.60 17.06
CA ALA A 70 -7.28 -10.98 17.56
C ALA A 70 -6.02 -11.72 17.05
N ARG A 71 -5.41 -11.25 15.95
CA ARG A 71 -4.19 -11.80 15.36
C ARG A 71 -2.95 -10.93 15.61
N ASN A 72 -3.07 -9.88 16.42
CA ASN A 72 -2.00 -8.92 16.66
C ASN A 72 -1.50 -8.26 15.36
N LEU A 73 -2.41 -8.07 14.40
CA LEU A 73 -2.17 -7.31 13.18
C LEU A 73 -2.64 -5.87 13.40
N TYR A 74 -1.91 -4.91 12.84
CA TYR A 74 -2.35 -3.53 12.81
C TYR A 74 -2.88 -3.19 11.43
N LEU A 75 -3.89 -2.33 11.38
CA LEU A 75 -4.41 -1.80 10.13
C LEU A 75 -3.50 -0.67 9.63
N PRO A 76 -3.29 -0.55 8.30
CA PRO A 76 -2.67 0.64 7.74
C PRO A 76 -3.52 1.85 8.12
N ALA A 77 -2.90 2.86 8.73
CA ALA A 77 -3.58 4.08 9.22
C ALA A 77 -3.14 5.34 8.44
N SER A 78 -2.50 5.15 7.28
CA SER A 78 -1.93 6.18 6.42
C SER A 78 -2.22 5.88 4.96
N ASP A 79 -2.17 6.92 4.16
CA ASP A 79 -1.97 6.91 2.71
C ASP A 79 -0.50 6.71 2.28
N THR A 80 0.44 6.62 3.22
CA THR A 80 1.84 6.25 2.95
C THR A 80 2.01 4.73 2.97
N PRO A 81 2.78 4.14 2.03
CA PRO A 81 3.14 2.73 2.10
C PRO A 81 3.87 2.41 3.41
N PRO A 82 3.41 1.42 4.20
CA PRO A 82 4.09 1.05 5.45
C PRO A 82 5.46 0.43 5.17
N ALA A 83 6.40 0.59 6.11
CA ALA A 83 7.80 0.17 5.94
C ALA A 83 7.93 -1.37 5.84
N ILE A 84 6.94 -2.11 6.34
CA ILE A 84 6.78 -3.56 6.15
C ILE A 84 6.79 -4.01 4.67
N LEU A 85 6.42 -3.11 3.75
CA LEU A 85 6.38 -3.41 2.32
C LEU A 85 7.74 -3.24 1.64
N GLU A 86 8.69 -2.51 2.25
CA GLU A 86 10.00 -2.26 1.64
C GLU A 86 10.71 -3.56 1.21
N PRO A 87 10.75 -4.64 2.02
CA PRO A 87 11.40 -5.87 1.60
C PRO A 87 10.70 -6.55 0.41
N ALA A 88 9.37 -6.43 0.30
CA ALA A 88 8.63 -6.92 -0.85
C ALA A 88 8.90 -6.07 -2.10
N LEU A 89 8.99 -4.75 -1.94
CA LEU A 89 9.40 -3.82 -3.00
C LEU A 89 10.82 -4.14 -3.49
N ALA A 90 11.76 -4.41 -2.58
CA ALA A 90 13.13 -4.81 -2.92
C ALA A 90 13.15 -6.09 -3.76
N ARG A 91 12.41 -7.12 -3.34
CA ARG A 91 12.30 -8.39 -4.09
C ARG A 91 11.72 -8.16 -5.48
N PHE A 92 10.62 -7.43 -5.58
CA PHE A 92 9.97 -7.12 -6.85
C PHE A 92 10.90 -6.35 -7.79
N LEU A 93 11.49 -5.24 -7.32
CA LEU A 93 12.41 -4.41 -8.10
C LEU A 93 13.70 -5.16 -8.49
N GLY A 94 14.17 -6.07 -7.64
CA GLY A 94 15.33 -6.91 -7.94
C GLY A 94 15.11 -7.87 -9.12
N ARG A 95 13.86 -8.23 -9.46
CA ARG A 95 13.54 -9.09 -10.62
C ARG A 95 13.92 -8.45 -11.96
N PHE A 96 14.03 -7.13 -12.00
CA PHE A 96 14.43 -6.38 -13.19
C PHE A 96 15.95 -6.20 -13.27
N GLY A 97 16.72 -6.81 -12.36
CA GLY A 97 18.18 -6.65 -12.29
C GLY A 97 18.64 -5.30 -11.73
N LEU A 98 17.73 -4.54 -11.12
CA LEU A 98 18.04 -3.25 -10.51
C LEU A 98 18.86 -3.43 -9.24
N THR A 99 19.74 -2.47 -8.97
CA THR A 99 20.48 -2.35 -7.70
C THR A 99 20.11 -1.09 -6.95
N HIS A 100 19.62 -0.08 -7.66
CA HIS A 100 19.22 1.22 -7.13
C HIS A 100 17.93 1.68 -7.80
N VAL A 101 17.17 2.52 -7.09
CA VAL A 101 15.97 3.20 -7.59
C VAL A 101 15.91 4.61 -7.02
N THR A 102 15.14 5.48 -7.67
CA THR A 102 14.84 6.81 -7.10
C THR A 102 13.67 6.69 -6.14
N ALA A 103 13.91 6.98 -4.86
CA ALA A 103 12.87 7.19 -3.87
C ALA A 103 12.42 8.64 -3.89
N CYS A 104 11.11 8.88 -3.74
CA CYS A 104 10.53 10.21 -3.61
C CYS A 104 9.53 10.30 -2.46
N ASP A 105 9.38 11.50 -1.92
CA ASP A 105 8.28 11.83 -1.01
C ASP A 105 6.95 12.05 -1.76
N GLU A 106 5.87 12.27 -1.01
CA GLU A 106 4.51 12.41 -1.51
C GLU A 106 4.38 13.44 -2.64
N PHE A 107 4.95 14.63 -2.42
CA PHE A 107 4.85 15.76 -3.34
C PHE A 107 6.00 15.84 -4.35
N ARG A 108 6.90 14.86 -4.36
CA ARG A 108 8.13 14.85 -5.19
C ARG A 108 9.03 16.06 -4.93
N THR A 109 8.94 16.64 -3.73
CA THR A 109 9.77 17.76 -3.28
C THR A 109 11.14 17.29 -2.80
N GLU A 110 11.22 16.07 -2.27
CA GLU A 110 12.47 15.40 -1.92
C GLU A 110 12.60 14.11 -2.76
N SER A 111 13.80 13.87 -3.27
CA SER A 111 14.15 12.60 -3.92
C SER A 111 15.59 12.22 -3.61
N MET A 112 15.84 10.92 -3.58
CA MET A 112 17.18 10.37 -3.39
C MET A 112 17.30 9.03 -4.10
N GLU A 113 18.52 8.69 -4.51
CA GLU A 113 18.83 7.34 -4.94
C GLU A 113 18.95 6.43 -3.71
N VAL A 114 18.25 5.29 -3.74
CA VAL A 114 18.31 4.27 -2.70
C VAL A 114 18.73 2.94 -3.31
N SER A 115 19.62 2.21 -2.64
CA SER A 115 19.93 0.85 -3.03
C SER A 115 18.78 -0.10 -2.66
N LEU A 116 18.62 -1.20 -3.39
CA LEU A 116 17.63 -2.22 -3.00
C LEU A 116 17.99 -2.89 -1.67
N GLU A 117 19.27 -2.93 -1.30
CA GLU A 117 19.70 -3.38 0.03
C GLU A 117 19.16 -2.48 1.15
N ALA A 118 19.02 -1.17 0.90
CA ALA A 118 18.42 -0.26 1.86
C ALA A 118 16.93 -0.56 2.10
N LEU A 119 16.26 -1.26 1.18
CA LEU A 119 14.86 -1.70 1.33
C LEU A 119 14.75 -3.09 1.99
N ALA A 120 15.85 -3.80 2.24
CA ALA A 120 15.83 -5.12 2.86
C ALA A 120 15.41 -5.08 4.34
N ASP A 121 14.85 -6.19 4.85
CA ASP A 121 14.29 -6.37 6.19
C ASP A 121 15.17 -5.88 7.37
N ARG A 122 16.50 -5.96 7.23
CA ARG A 122 17.46 -5.57 8.29
C ARG A 122 17.96 -4.12 8.17
N ALA A 123 17.64 -3.43 7.09
CA ALA A 123 17.98 -2.03 6.92
C ALA A 123 16.97 -1.13 7.65
N LYS A 124 17.38 0.11 7.94
CA LYS A 124 16.45 1.14 8.44
C LYS A 124 15.37 1.42 7.40
N ALA A 125 14.17 1.80 7.84
CA ALA A 125 13.12 2.27 6.95
C ALA A 125 13.61 3.50 6.18
N VAL A 126 13.24 3.59 4.90
CA VAL A 126 13.62 4.72 4.05
C VAL A 126 12.75 5.91 4.40
N THR A 127 13.39 6.98 4.87
CA THR A 127 12.71 8.22 5.26
C THR A 127 13.41 9.44 4.67
N PHE A 128 12.65 10.51 4.49
CA PHE A 128 13.16 11.82 4.12
C PHE A 128 13.30 12.70 5.36
N LYS A 129 13.88 13.89 5.20
CA LYS A 129 14.09 14.79 6.35
C LYS A 129 12.78 15.22 7.00
N ARG A 130 11.70 15.32 6.22
CA ARG A 130 10.40 15.86 6.63
C ARG A 130 9.21 14.98 6.27
N SER A 131 9.44 13.83 5.65
CA SER A 131 8.39 13.01 5.06
C SER A 131 8.82 11.54 4.98
N MET A 132 7.89 10.68 4.59
CA MET A 132 8.09 9.24 4.45
C MET A 132 8.31 8.85 2.99
N LEU A 133 8.84 7.65 2.77
CA LEU A 133 8.84 7.04 1.44
C LEU A 133 7.41 6.98 0.90
N TYR A 134 7.20 7.56 -0.28
CA TYR A 134 5.89 7.54 -0.92
C TYR A 134 5.91 6.90 -2.29
N ALA A 135 7.01 7.05 -3.03
CA ALA A 135 7.15 6.47 -4.35
C ALA A 135 8.57 5.97 -4.65
N LEU A 136 8.62 4.98 -5.53
CA LEU A 136 9.84 4.42 -6.10
C LEU A 136 9.74 4.48 -7.63
N HIS A 137 10.76 5.03 -8.26
CA HIS A 137 10.83 5.22 -9.70
C HIS A 137 12.11 4.61 -10.27
N ALA A 138 11.96 3.80 -11.32
CA ALA A 138 13.03 3.21 -12.10
C ALA A 138 12.74 3.47 -13.61
N PRO A 139 13.35 4.49 -14.23
CA PRO A 139 13.02 4.89 -15.61
C PRO A 139 13.37 3.82 -16.64
N ASP A 140 14.36 2.97 -16.34
CA ASP A 140 14.71 1.76 -17.08
C ASP A 140 14.58 0.58 -16.10
N PRO A 141 13.68 -0.41 -16.32
CA PRO A 141 12.87 -0.65 -17.53
C PRO A 141 11.55 0.14 -17.61
N GLY A 142 11.32 1.14 -16.75
CA GLY A 142 10.11 1.97 -16.77
C GLY A 142 9.07 1.46 -15.77
N ILE A 143 9.35 1.67 -14.48
CA ILE A 143 8.52 1.28 -13.35
C ILE A 143 8.32 2.49 -12.44
N LEU A 144 7.07 2.72 -12.03
CA LEU A 144 6.71 3.66 -10.99
C LEU A 144 5.77 2.97 -10.00
N ILE A 145 6.17 2.95 -8.73
CA ILE A 145 5.32 2.51 -7.62
C ILE A 145 5.05 3.74 -6.77
N SER A 146 3.80 4.02 -6.46
CA SER A 146 3.42 5.19 -5.64
C SER A 146 2.27 4.85 -4.72
N GLY A 147 2.29 5.37 -3.49
CA GLY A 147 1.09 5.44 -2.66
C GLY A 147 -0.05 6.16 -3.39
N SER A 148 -1.29 5.78 -3.08
CA SER A 148 -2.47 6.54 -3.49
C SER A 148 -2.79 7.59 -2.44
N PHE A 149 -3.00 8.83 -2.87
CA PHE A 149 -3.41 9.91 -1.98
C PHE A 149 -4.71 9.53 -1.27
N ASP A 150 -4.76 9.73 0.05
CA ASP A 150 -5.90 9.34 0.89
C ASP A 150 -6.35 7.88 0.67
N GLY A 151 -5.43 6.94 0.43
CA GLY A 151 -5.79 5.56 0.14
C GLY A 151 -4.81 4.52 0.68
N ALA A 152 -5.33 3.35 1.04
CA ALA A 152 -4.56 2.24 1.60
C ALA A 152 -3.93 1.32 0.52
N ARG A 153 -3.76 1.83 -0.71
CA ARG A 153 -3.26 1.05 -1.87
C ARG A 153 -2.08 1.76 -2.52
N ALA A 154 -1.24 0.98 -3.19
CA ALA A 154 -0.23 1.51 -4.10
C ALA A 154 -0.70 1.37 -5.55
N ILE A 155 -0.25 2.28 -6.41
CA ILE A 155 -0.38 2.21 -7.86
C ILE A 155 0.98 1.74 -8.39
N ILE A 156 0.96 0.69 -9.22
CA ILE A 156 2.14 0.19 -9.92
C ILE A 156 1.93 0.46 -11.42
N ALA A 157 2.65 1.43 -11.95
CA ALA A 157 2.73 1.70 -13.38
C ALA A 157 3.99 1.05 -13.96
N MET A 158 3.85 0.37 -15.10
CA MET A 158 4.93 -0.36 -15.75
C MET A 158 4.86 -0.16 -17.25
N SER A 159 6.01 -0.08 -17.90
CA SER A 159 6.10 -0.23 -19.35
C SER A 159 5.84 -1.69 -19.77
N ASP A 160 5.51 -1.91 -21.04
CA ASP A 160 5.40 -3.27 -21.60
C ASP A 160 6.72 -4.04 -21.49
N ALA A 161 7.86 -3.34 -21.63
CA ALA A 161 9.18 -3.93 -21.49
C ALA A 161 9.43 -4.44 -20.07
N ALA A 162 9.07 -3.65 -19.05
CA ALA A 162 9.11 -4.08 -17.66
C ALA A 162 8.16 -5.26 -17.45
N ARG A 163 6.91 -5.15 -17.91
CA ARG A 163 5.90 -6.21 -17.77
C ARG A 163 6.34 -7.55 -18.38
N ALA A 164 7.09 -7.52 -19.49
CA ALA A 164 7.64 -8.72 -20.13
C ALA A 164 8.72 -9.42 -19.30
N ILE A 165 9.43 -8.69 -18.42
CA ILE A 165 10.47 -9.24 -17.53
C ILE A 165 9.82 -9.90 -16.31
N ALA A 166 8.95 -9.16 -15.61
CA ALA A 166 8.26 -9.64 -14.41
C ALA A 166 6.93 -8.91 -14.20
N GLY A 167 5.96 -9.62 -13.61
CA GLY A 167 4.68 -9.06 -13.19
C GLY A 167 4.58 -8.90 -11.67
N PRO A 168 3.90 -7.84 -11.16
CA PRO A 168 3.76 -7.60 -9.72
C PRO A 168 2.92 -8.63 -8.98
N GLU A 169 2.08 -9.41 -9.66
CA GLU A 169 1.25 -10.50 -9.09
C GLU A 169 2.05 -11.60 -8.37
N ARG A 170 3.37 -11.65 -8.59
CA ARG A 170 4.25 -12.61 -7.90
C ARG A 170 4.58 -12.21 -6.47
N ASP A 171 4.55 -10.92 -6.17
CA ASP A 171 4.99 -10.37 -4.89
C ASP A 171 3.86 -9.59 -4.18
N PHE A 172 2.79 -9.21 -4.90
CA PHE A 172 1.69 -8.40 -4.40
C PHE A 172 0.33 -8.96 -4.82
N GLU A 173 -0.69 -8.66 -4.02
CA GLU A 173 -2.08 -8.73 -4.47
C GLU A 173 -2.36 -7.56 -5.42
N VAL A 174 -2.60 -7.87 -6.69
CA VAL A 174 -2.78 -6.86 -7.73
C VAL A 174 -4.14 -6.94 -8.37
N TYR A 175 -4.67 -5.76 -8.68
CA TYR A 175 -5.87 -5.59 -9.47
C TYR A 175 -5.52 -4.76 -10.70
N PRO A 176 -5.70 -5.29 -11.92
CA PRO A 176 -5.40 -4.53 -13.12
C PRO A 176 -6.35 -3.33 -13.18
N ALA A 177 -5.77 -2.16 -13.44
CA ALA A 177 -6.53 -0.99 -13.85
C ALA A 177 -6.75 -1.05 -15.36
N ASP A 178 -7.98 -0.87 -15.79
CA ASP A 178 -8.39 -0.73 -17.17
C ASP A 178 -8.88 0.71 -17.45
N PRO A 179 -9.22 1.07 -18.70
CA PRO A 179 -9.76 2.39 -19.00
C PRO A 179 -11.04 2.75 -18.23
N GLU A 180 -11.75 1.77 -17.66
CA GLU A 180 -12.96 1.97 -16.86
C GLU A 180 -12.66 2.11 -15.35
N THR A 181 -11.38 2.01 -14.97
CA THR A 181 -10.93 2.12 -13.58
C THR A 181 -10.70 3.58 -13.22
N TYR A 182 -11.62 4.14 -12.45
CA TYR A 182 -11.56 5.53 -11.99
C TYR A 182 -10.65 5.72 -10.77
N VAL A 183 -10.21 6.96 -10.55
CA VAL A 183 -9.37 7.33 -9.39
C VAL A 183 -10.02 6.97 -8.05
N ASP A 184 -11.35 6.96 -7.99
CA ASP A 184 -12.16 6.64 -6.82
C ASP A 184 -12.85 5.28 -6.91
N TRP A 185 -12.25 4.29 -7.59
CA TRP A 185 -12.86 2.98 -7.90
C TRP A 185 -13.51 2.22 -6.72
N LEU A 186 -13.16 2.56 -5.47
CA LEU A 186 -13.78 2.00 -4.26
C LEU A 186 -15.13 2.63 -3.91
N ASN A 187 -15.49 3.75 -4.52
CA ASN A 187 -16.82 4.34 -4.36
C ASN A 187 -17.83 3.65 -5.30
N PRO A 188 -19.11 3.54 -4.87
CA PRO A 188 -20.18 3.05 -5.72
C PRO A 188 -20.23 3.83 -7.03
N LYS A 189 -20.58 3.15 -8.13
CA LYS A 189 -20.66 3.80 -9.45
C LYS A 189 -21.62 4.99 -9.50
N SER A 190 -22.59 5.04 -8.59
CA SER A 190 -23.58 6.10 -8.42
C SER A 190 -23.13 7.28 -7.55
N PHE A 191 -21.93 7.23 -6.95
CA PHE A 191 -21.48 8.23 -5.98
C PHE A 191 -21.15 9.59 -6.62
N PHE A 192 -20.47 9.57 -7.78
CA PHE A 192 -20.28 10.76 -8.61
C PHE A 192 -20.79 10.52 -10.04
N PRO A 193 -21.33 11.54 -10.71
CA PRO A 193 -21.61 11.45 -12.14
C PRO A 193 -20.30 11.21 -12.88
N ARG A 194 -20.16 10.03 -13.49
CA ARG A 194 -18.98 9.66 -14.26
C ARG A 194 -19.00 10.43 -15.58
N GLN A 195 -17.97 11.23 -15.84
CA GLN A 195 -17.77 11.83 -17.17
C GLN A 195 -17.29 10.73 -18.13
N PRO A 196 -17.79 10.70 -19.39
CA PRO A 196 -17.34 9.76 -20.41
C PRO A 196 -15.88 10.01 -20.81
#